data_AF-A0A9X6Y6W4-F1
#
_entry.id   AF-A0A9X6Y6W4-F1
#
_cell.length_a   1.000
_cell.length_b   1.000
_cell.length_c   1.000
_cell.angle_alpha   90.00
_cell.angle_beta   90.00
_cell.angle_gamma   90.00
#
_symmetry.space_group_name_H-M   'P 1'
#
loop_
_entity.id
_entity.type
_entity.pdbx_description
1 polymer ?
#
loop_
_entity_poly.entity_id
_entity_poly.type
_entity_poly.pdbx_seq_one_letter_code
_entity_poly.pdbx_strand_id
1 'polypeptide(L)' 'MYYISIMSHEMRYILENIAQMNISKLATRYLDGFSRQASQKRIDVK' A
#
# COMPACT_ATOMS: atom_id res chain seq x y z
N MET A 1 -6.97 8.41 8.35
CA MET A 1 -6.23 7.31 9.02
C MET A 1 -6.96 6.72 10.24
N TYR A 2 -7.78 7.49 10.96
CA TYR A 2 -8.48 7.05 12.19
C TYR A 2 -9.13 5.65 12.15
N TYR A 3 -9.95 5.35 11.15
CA TYR A 3 -10.61 4.03 11.06
C TYR A 3 -9.64 2.87 10.79
N ILE A 4 -8.60 3.10 10.00
CA ILE A 4 -7.58 2.08 9.67
C ILE A 4 -6.72 1.79 10.91
N SER A 5 -6.40 2.81 11.71
CA SER A 5 -5.66 2.62 12.96
C SER A 5 -6.46 1.83 13.99
N ILE A 6 -7.78 2.06 14.10
CA ILE A 6 -8.65 1.29 15.02
C ILE A 6 -8.72 -0.18 14.58
N MET A 7 -8.99 -0.44 13.30
CA MET A 7 -9.06 -1.80 12.76
C MET A 7 -7.74 -2.56 12.92
N SER A 8 -6.60 -1.90 12.70
CA SER A 8 -5.28 -2.53 12.86
C SER A 8 -5.01 -2.89 14.32
N HIS A 9 -5.40 -2.02 15.24
CA HIS A 9 -5.33 -2.28 16.68
C HIS A 9 -6.25 -3.45 17.10
N GLU A 10 -7.49 -3.48 16.62
CA GLU A 10 -8.46 -4.53 16.94
C GLU A 10 -8.08 -5.90 16.37
N MET A 11 -7.56 -5.94 15.14
CA MET A 11 -7.11 -7.17 14.48
C MET A 11 -5.70 -7.60 14.91
N ARG A 12 -5.08 -6.89 15.87
CA ARG A 12 -3.69 -7.09 16.34
C ARG A 12 -2.64 -7.07 15.21
N TYR A 13 -2.98 -6.45 14.08
CA TYR A 13 -2.01 -6.26 13.01
C TYR A 13 -1.24 -4.97 13.26
N ILE A 14 0.08 -5.08 13.26
CA ILE A 14 0.95 -3.91 13.36
C ILE A 14 0.85 -3.16 12.02
N LEU A 15 0.33 -1.93 12.06
CA LEU A 15 0.15 -1.09 10.88
C LEU A 15 1.47 -0.86 10.12
N GLU A 16 2.58 -0.81 10.86
CA GLU A 16 3.95 -0.76 10.32
C GLU A 16 4.27 -1.99 9.46
N ASN A 17 3.96 -3.21 9.91
CA ASN A 17 4.20 -4.42 9.13
C ASN A 17 3.38 -4.43 7.84
N ILE A 18 2.14 -3.93 7.89
CA ILE A 18 1.29 -3.78 6.70
C ILE A 18 1.90 -2.76 5.74
N ALA A 19 2.34 -1.61 6.26
CA ALA A 19 2.99 -0.59 5.45
C ALA A 19 4.25 -1.14 4.78
N GLN A 20 5.10 -1.83 5.53
CA GLN A 20 6.34 -2.42 5.02
C GLN A 20 6.08 -3.46 3.94
N MET A 21 5.10 -4.34 4.14
CA MET A 21 4.71 -5.32 3.12
C MET A 21 4.24 -4.64 1.82
N ASN A 22 3.49 -3.54 1.92
CA ASN A 22 3.03 -2.79 0.75
C ASN A 22 4.19 -2.08 0.05
N ILE A 23 5.14 -1.50 0.80
CA ILE A 23 6.36 -0.90 0.24
C ILE A 23 7.15 -1.95 -0.56
N SER A 24 7.38 -3.15 0.00
CA SER A 24 8.08 -4.22 -0.72
C SER A 24 7.35 -4.67 -1.99
N LYS A 25 6.01 -4.77 -1.95
CA LYS A 25 5.19 -5.08 -3.14
C LYS A 25 5.24 -3.98 -4.19
N LEU A 26 5.35 -2.72 -3.79
CA LEU A 26 5.50 -1.59 -4.71
C LEU A 26 6.89 -1.56 -5.33
N ALA A 27 7.94 -1.77 -4.53
CA ALA A 27 9.33 -1.79 -4.99
C ALA A 27 9.58 -2.90 -6.02
N THR A 28 9.01 -4.09 -5.81
CA THR A 28 9.11 -5.21 -6.78
C THR A 28 8.33 -4.94 -8.07
N ARG A 29 7.23 -4.18 -8.00
CA ARG A 29 6.39 -3.89 -9.18
C ARG A 29 6.88 -2.69 -9.99
N TYR A 30 7.50 -1.72 -9.33
CA TYR A 30 7.95 -0.48 -9.93
C TYR A 30 9.45 -0.33 -9.66
N LEU A 31 10.26 -1.08 -10.42
CA LEU A 31 11.72 -1.12 -10.29
C LEU A 31 12.36 0.26 -10.50
N ASP A 32 11.80 1.06 -11.41
CA ASP A 32 12.23 2.43 -11.69
C ASP A 32 11.55 3.48 -10.77
N GLY A 33 10.83 3.02 -9.75
CA GLY A 33 10.09 3.86 -8.81
C GLY A 33 8.62 4.05 -9.15
N PHE A 34 7.84 4.34 -8.12
CA PHE A 34 6.40 4.58 -8.25
C PHE A 34 6.12 5.98 -8.79
N SER A 35 5.29 6.08 -9.84
CA SER A 35 4.92 7.35 -10.46
C SER A 35 3.41 7.59 -10.43
N ARG A 36 3.01 8.86 -10.57
CA ARG A 36 1.59 9.24 -10.66
C ARG A 36 0.91 8.63 -11.88
N GLN A 37 1.58 8.57 -13.03
CA GLN A 37 1.01 7.93 -14.22
C GLN A 37 0.81 6.42 -14.00
N ALA A 38 1.75 5.76 -13.30
CA ALA A 38 1.64 4.35 -12.96
C ALA A 38 0.46 4.07 -12.00
N SER A 39 0.15 5.02 -11.10
CA SER A 39 -1.04 4.96 -10.24
C SER A 39 -2.33 5.07 -11.04
N GLN A 40 -2.42 6.04 -11.95
CA GLN A 40 -3.61 6.27 -12.78
C GLN A 40 -3.92 5.09 -13.71
N LYS A 41 -2.88 4.53 -14.35
CA LYS A 41 -3.03 3.35 -15.23
C LYS A 41 -3.62 2.12 -14.53
N ARG A 42 -3.53 2.00 -13.20
CA ARG A 42 -4.17 0.89 -12.47
C ARG A 42 -5.68 1.03 -12.34
N ILE A 43 -6.18 2.26 -12.29
CA ILE A 43 -7.62 2.52 -12.15
C ILE A 43 -8.33 2.25 -13.47
N ASP A 44 -7.61 2.44 -14.57
CA ASP A 44 -8.10 2.36 -15.95
C ASP A 44 -8.16 0.93 -16.53
N VAL A 45 -7.77 -0.10 -15.77
CA VAL A 45 -7.76 -1.51 -16.24
C VAL A 45 -9.14 -2.19 -16.07
N LYS A 46 -10.24 -1.45 -16.24
CA LYS A 46 -11.61 -1.96 -16.12
C LYS A 46 -12.26 -2.20 -17.48
#